data_AF-A0A929YAK0-F1
#
_entry.id   AF-A0A929YAK0-F1
#
_cell.length_a   1.000
_cell.length_b   1.000
_cell.length_c   1.000
_cell.angle_alpha   90.00
_cell.angle_beta   90.00
_cell.angle_gamma   90.00
#
_symmetry.space_group_name_H-M   'P 1'
#
loop_
_entity.id
_entity.type
_entity.pdbx_description
1 polymer ?
#
loop_
_entity_poly.entity_id
_entity_poly.type
_entity_poly.pdbx_seq_one_letter_code
_entity_poly.pdbx_strand_id
1 'polypeptide(L)'
;QLYEGFLNDRDRIRVEAVRNADERELADFHPEFQDERLVPLLLHYKARNFPRSLSEDDLAQWEAWRAQHLQAQLPQFMTSLQRLAPTVTDEQQFILQELQLWAEAIVPTED
;
A
#
# COMPACT_ATOMS: atom_id res chain seq x y z
N GLN A 1 0.38 -12.84 -8.90
CA GLN A 1 1.81 -12.61 -8.57
C GLN A 1 2.40 -13.54 -7.52
N LEU A 2 1.79 -13.79 -6.35
CA LEU A 2 2.40 -14.67 -5.34
C LEU A 2 2.75 -16.08 -5.89
N TYR A 3 1.87 -16.68 -6.68
CA TYR A 3 2.02 -18.04 -7.21
C TYR A 3 2.69 -18.12 -8.59
N GLU A 4 3.28 -17.04 -9.09
CA GLU A 4 3.94 -17.02 -10.40
C GLU A 4 5.35 -17.65 -10.39
N GLY A 5 5.88 -17.97 -9.20
CA GLY A 5 7.17 -18.64 -9.07
C GLY A 5 7.85 -18.37 -7.73
N PHE A 6 8.81 -19.23 -7.39
CA PHE A 6 9.67 -19.07 -6.21
C PHE A 6 10.86 -18.16 -6.52
N LEU A 7 11.35 -17.47 -5.48
CA LEU A 7 12.54 -16.64 -5.58
C LEU A 7 13.80 -17.49 -5.80
N ASN A 8 14.69 -17.00 -6.66
CA ASN A 8 16.04 -17.54 -6.76
C ASN A 8 16.86 -17.23 -5.49
N ASP A 9 17.98 -17.94 -5.31
CA ASP A 9 18.80 -17.84 -4.09
C ASP A 9 19.37 -16.44 -3.85
N ARG A 10 19.72 -15.71 -4.93
CA ARG A 10 20.26 -14.34 -4.83
C ARG A 10 19.22 -13.35 -4.32
N ASP A 11 18.01 -13.42 -4.85
CA ASP A 11 16.91 -12.56 -4.42
C ASP A 11 16.42 -12.93 -3.02
N ARG A 12 16.50 -14.21 -2.63
CA ARG A 12 16.21 -14.65 -1.26
C ARG A 12 17.12 -13.96 -0.23
N ILE A 13 18.42 -13.90 -0.50
CA ILE A 13 19.40 -13.23 0.38
C ILE A 13 19.09 -11.72 0.47
N ARG A 14 18.76 -11.07 -0.65
CA ARG A 14 18.42 -9.64 -0.67
C ARG A 14 17.14 -9.35 0.10
N VAL A 15 16.10 -10.17 -0.06
CA VAL A 15 14.85 -10.03 0.71
C VAL A 15 15.09 -10.29 2.20
N GLU A 16 16.00 -11.19 2.56
CA GLU A 16 16.42 -11.36 3.95
C GLU A 16 17.13 -10.12 4.50
N ALA A 17 18.02 -9.49 3.72
CA ALA A 17 18.64 -8.23 4.10
C ALA A 17 17.59 -7.12 4.32
N VAL A 18 16.61 -6.97 3.41
CA VAL A 18 15.48 -6.01 3.57
C VAL A 18 14.76 -6.24 4.90
N ARG A 19 14.46 -7.49 5.26
CA ARG A 19 13.71 -7.80 6.49
C ARG A 19 14.48 -7.51 7.78
N ASN A 20 15.80 -7.55 7.72
CA ASN A 20 16.67 -7.31 8.87
C ASN A 20 17.16 -5.85 8.96
N ALA A 21 16.94 -5.05 7.91
CA ALA A 21 17.35 -3.66 7.85
C ALA A 21 16.44 -2.75 8.68
N ASP A 22 17.02 -1.73 9.31
CA ASP A 22 16.28 -0.65 9.94
C ASP A 22 15.83 0.44 8.94
N GLU A 23 15.08 1.45 9.42
CA GLU A 23 14.56 2.53 8.57
C GLU A 23 15.68 3.30 7.82
N ARG A 24 16.85 3.48 8.43
CA ARG A 24 17.97 4.21 7.83
C ARG A 24 18.68 3.34 6.81
N GLU A 25 18.93 2.09 7.15
CA GLU A 25 19.51 1.11 6.24
C GLU A 25 18.64 0.93 5.00
N LEU A 26 17.31 0.88 5.16
CA LEU A 26 16.36 0.79 4.05
C LEU A 26 16.32 2.03 3.14
N ALA A 27 16.67 3.21 3.66
CA ALA A 27 16.75 4.43 2.85
C ALA A 27 17.91 4.35 1.85
N ASP A 28 19.05 3.80 2.27
CA ASP A 28 20.25 3.67 1.44
C ASP A 28 20.30 2.35 0.65
N PHE A 29 19.40 1.41 0.93
CA PHE A 29 19.42 0.07 0.33
C PHE A 29 18.73 0.02 -1.04
N HIS A 30 19.53 -0.14 -2.09
CA HIS A 30 19.09 -0.20 -3.49
C HIS A 30 19.49 -1.55 -4.15
N PRO A 31 18.79 -2.66 -3.82
CA PRO A 31 19.14 -3.98 -4.34
C PRO A 31 18.71 -4.17 -5.80
N GLU A 32 19.58 -4.77 -6.62
CA GLU A 32 19.26 -5.15 -8.00
C GLU A 32 18.55 -6.51 -8.06
N PHE A 33 17.22 -6.56 -7.87
CA PHE A 33 16.49 -7.83 -7.96
C PHE A 33 16.48 -8.43 -9.38
N GLN A 34 16.57 -9.76 -9.48
CA GLN A 34 16.33 -10.45 -10.76
C GLN A 34 14.84 -10.70 -11.00
N ASP A 35 14.09 -10.95 -9.92
CA ASP A 35 12.64 -11.06 -9.95
C ASP A 35 12.00 -9.67 -10.03
N GLU A 36 11.38 -9.37 -11.17
CA GLU A 36 10.74 -8.08 -11.47
C GLU A 36 9.63 -7.70 -10.47
N ARG A 37 9.05 -8.69 -9.76
CA ARG A 37 8.01 -8.45 -8.75
C ARG A 37 8.57 -7.73 -7.52
N LEU A 38 9.86 -7.89 -7.22
CA LEU A 38 10.44 -7.43 -5.96
C LEU A 38 10.69 -5.92 -5.92
N VAL A 39 10.97 -5.29 -7.06
CA VAL A 39 11.17 -3.83 -7.14
C VAL A 39 9.94 -3.05 -6.67
N PRO A 40 8.73 -3.24 -7.24
CA PRO A 40 7.53 -2.56 -6.76
C PRO A 40 7.11 -3.02 -5.35
N LEU A 41 7.36 -4.28 -4.98
CA LEU A 41 7.08 -4.76 -3.61
C LEU A 41 7.93 -4.06 -2.55
N LEU A 42 9.21 -3.79 -2.84
CA LEU A 42 10.08 -3.06 -1.92
C LEU A 42 9.59 -1.62 -1.72
N LEU A 43 9.20 -0.93 -2.79
CA LEU A 43 8.60 0.41 -2.71
C LEU A 43 7.37 0.40 -1.80
N HIS A 44 6.43 -0.52 -2.02
CA HIS A 44 5.23 -0.64 -1.18
C HIS A 44 5.54 -1.00 0.27
N TYR A 45 6.55 -1.85 0.49
CA TYR A 45 7.00 -2.21 1.84
C TYR A 45 7.57 -1.00 2.58
N LYS A 46 8.48 -0.24 1.96
CA LYS A 46 9.03 1.00 2.52
C LYS A 46 7.90 2.00 2.81
N ALA A 47 7.02 2.26 1.84
CA ALA A 47 5.99 3.27 1.99
C ALA A 47 4.97 2.97 3.11
N ARG A 48 4.61 1.70 3.30
CA ARG A 48 3.62 1.30 4.31
C ARG A 48 4.20 1.19 5.72
N ASN A 49 5.47 0.81 5.85
CA ASN A 49 6.07 0.47 7.15
C ASN A 49 7.10 1.52 7.63
N PHE A 50 7.82 2.15 6.70
CA PHE A 50 8.93 3.07 6.94
C PHE A 50 8.85 4.28 6.00
N PRO A 51 7.77 5.08 6.04
CA PRO A 51 7.54 6.14 5.06
C PRO A 51 8.67 7.20 5.03
N ARG A 52 9.45 7.36 6.11
CA ARG A 52 10.59 8.30 6.15
C ARG A 52 11.84 7.78 5.45
N SER A 53 11.86 6.50 5.03
CA SER A 53 12.94 5.90 4.22
C SER A 53 12.78 6.12 2.72
N LEU A 54 11.65 6.70 2.27
CA LEU A 54 11.43 6.99 0.85
C LEU A 54 12.26 8.21 0.44
N SER A 55 12.90 8.12 -0.73
CA SER A 55 13.38 9.30 -1.45
C SER A 55 12.20 10.12 -1.99
N GLU A 56 12.47 11.33 -2.50
CA GLU A 56 11.45 12.14 -3.15
C GLU A 56 10.83 11.42 -4.37
N ASP A 57 11.65 10.74 -5.17
CA ASP A 57 11.22 9.97 -6.33
C ASP A 57 10.38 8.74 -5.92
N ASP A 58 10.77 8.03 -4.85
CA ASP A 58 10.01 6.91 -4.30
C ASP A 58 8.65 7.40 -3.79
N LEU A 59 8.62 8.52 -3.07
CA LEU A 59 7.39 9.11 -2.54
C LEU A 59 6.44 9.51 -3.67
N ALA A 60 6.95 10.15 -4.73
CA ALA A 60 6.16 10.53 -5.90
C ALA A 60 5.55 9.30 -6.60
N GLN A 61 6.35 8.23 -6.80
CA GLN A 61 5.86 6.97 -7.38
C GLN A 61 4.81 6.30 -6.49
N TRP A 62 5.03 6.29 -5.18
CA TRP A 62 4.08 5.73 -4.22
C TRP A 62 2.76 6.50 -4.21
N GLU A 63 2.79 7.82 -4.14
CA GLU A 63 1.57 8.63 -4.10
C GLU A 63 0.78 8.54 -5.41
N ALA A 64 1.45 8.52 -6.57
CA ALA A 64 0.80 8.31 -7.85
C ALA A 64 0.08 6.94 -7.89
N TRP A 65 0.76 5.87 -7.46
CA TRP A 65 0.16 4.54 -7.38
C TRP A 65 -1.00 4.51 -6.37
N ARG A 66 -0.81 5.10 -5.19
CA ARG A 66 -1.79 5.11 -4.10
C ARG A 66 -3.06 5.85 -4.53
N ALA A 67 -2.92 7.01 -5.16
CA ALA A 67 -4.04 7.79 -5.69
C ALA A 67 -4.84 7.00 -6.73
N GLN A 68 -4.15 6.45 -7.73
CA GLN A 68 -4.78 5.64 -8.78
C GLN A 68 -5.48 4.41 -8.19
N HIS A 69 -4.83 3.72 -7.25
CA HIS A 69 -5.38 2.53 -6.61
C HIS A 69 -6.64 2.85 -5.81
N LEU A 70 -6.61 3.90 -4.98
CA LEU A 70 -7.77 4.34 -4.21
C LEU A 70 -8.92 4.80 -5.11
N GLN A 71 -8.64 5.61 -6.13
CA GLN A 71 -9.65 6.10 -7.06
C GLN A 71 -10.35 4.96 -7.82
N ALA A 72 -9.61 3.91 -8.19
CA ALA A 72 -10.20 2.73 -8.84
C ALA A 72 -11.12 1.92 -7.91
N GLN A 73 -10.82 1.85 -6.61
CA GLN A 73 -11.60 1.06 -5.63
C GLN A 73 -12.77 1.83 -5.01
N LEU A 74 -12.67 3.16 -4.94
CA LEU A 74 -13.62 4.03 -4.23
C LEU A 74 -15.09 3.85 -4.67
N PRO A 75 -15.44 3.76 -5.97
CA PRO A 75 -16.83 3.60 -6.39
C PRO A 75 -17.49 2.32 -5.84
N GLN A 76 -16.76 1.19 -5.88
CA GLN A 76 -17.26 -0.08 -5.39
C GLN A 76 -17.39 -0.09 -3.87
N PHE A 77 -16.46 0.56 -3.17
CA PHE A 77 -16.50 0.74 -1.72
C PHE A 77 -17.74 1.54 -1.31
N MET A 78 -17.97 2.70 -1.92
CA MET A 78 -19.15 3.56 -1.64
C MET A 78 -20.46 2.85 -1.95
N THR A 79 -20.53 2.13 -3.08
CA THR A 79 -21.69 1.30 -3.43
C THR A 79 -21.97 0.24 -2.36
N SER A 80 -20.92 -0.34 -1.77
CA SER A 80 -21.06 -1.35 -0.71
C SER A 80 -21.58 -0.74 0.59
N LEU A 81 -21.13 0.46 0.97
CA LEU A 81 -21.67 1.19 2.14
C LEU A 81 -23.16 1.51 1.96
N GLN A 82 -23.54 2.06 0.80
CA GLN A 82 -24.93 2.40 0.49
C GLN A 82 -25.86 1.18 0.52
N ARG A 83 -25.38 0.03 0.01
CA ARG A 83 -26.12 -1.24 0.03
C ARG A 83 -26.35 -1.75 1.45
N LEU A 84 -25.38 -1.56 2.36
CA LEU A 84 -25.46 -2.06 3.73
C LEU A 84 -26.26 -1.14 4.65
N ALA A 85 -26.25 0.16 4.40
CA ALA A 85 -26.93 1.19 5.21
C ALA A 85 -28.39 0.87 5.64
N PRO A 86 -29.28 0.30 4.80
CA PRO A 86 -30.64 -0.02 5.23
C PRO A 86 -30.78 -1.31 6.07
N THR A 87 -29.72 -2.12 6.16
CA THR A 87 -29.77 -3.47 6.76
C THR A 87 -29.07 -3.59 8.10
N VAL A 88 -28.41 -2.53 8.55
CA VAL A 88 -27.53 -2.54 9.73
C VAL A 88 -28.26 -2.12 11.00
N THR A 89 -27.73 -2.58 12.14
CA THR A 89 -28.14 -2.10 13.47
C THR A 89 -27.62 -0.69 13.74
N ASP A 90 -28.10 -0.04 14.81
CA ASP A 90 -27.62 1.30 15.20
C ASP A 90 -26.11 1.34 15.49
N GLU A 91 -25.56 0.30 16.13
CA GLU A 91 -24.12 0.17 16.38
C GLU A 91 -23.33 0.03 15.07
N GLN A 92 -23.85 -0.73 14.12
CA GLN A 92 -23.23 -0.92 12.81
C GLN A 92 -23.34 0.33 11.94
N GLN A 93 -24.41 1.13 12.11
CA GLN A 93 -24.57 2.42 11.43
C GLN A 93 -23.45 3.39 11.84
N PHE A 94 -23.05 3.40 13.11
CA PHE A 94 -21.89 4.16 13.57
C PHE A 94 -20.61 3.70 12.85
N ILE A 95 -20.38 2.39 12.73
CA ILE A 95 -19.22 1.86 11.99
C ILE A 95 -19.25 2.27 10.51
N LEU A 96 -20.42 2.27 9.85
CA LEU A 96 -20.52 2.71 8.45
C LEU A 96 -20.16 4.19 8.29
N GLN A 97 -20.54 5.04 9.24
CA GLN A 97 -20.15 6.46 9.25
C GLN A 97 -18.65 6.64 9.43
N GLU A 98 -18.04 5.92 10.38
CA GLU A 98 -16.59 5.95 10.59
C GLU A 98 -15.82 5.47 9.34
N LEU A 99 -16.31 4.43 8.67
CA LEU A 99 -15.71 3.95 7.41
C LEU A 99 -15.81 4.98 6.28
N GLN A 100 -16.92 5.72 6.20
CA GLN A 100 -17.08 6.80 5.24
C GLN A 100 -16.10 7.95 5.53
N LEU A 101 -16.04 8.40 6.79
CA LEU A 101 -15.12 9.47 7.21
C LEU A 101 -13.66 9.08 6.98
N TRP A 102 -13.31 7.82 7.27
CA TRP A 102 -11.98 7.31 6.98
C TRP A 102 -11.67 7.33 5.49
N ALA A 103 -12.60 6.91 4.63
CA ALA A 103 -12.42 6.96 3.18
C ALA A 103 -12.19 8.39 2.68
N GLU A 104 -13.00 9.35 3.15
CA GLU A 104 -12.83 10.77 2.84
C GLU A 104 -11.47 11.32 3.30
N ALA A 105 -10.97 10.89 4.46
CA ALA A 105 -9.69 11.33 5.02
C ALA A 105 -8.47 10.77 4.27
N ILE A 106 -8.57 9.60 3.64
CA ILE A 106 -7.44 8.97 2.95
C ILE A 106 -7.40 9.22 1.44
N VAL A 107 -8.51 9.62 0.82
CA VAL A 107 -8.54 9.94 -0.61
C VAL A 107 -7.73 11.21 -0.84
N PRO A 108 -6.73 11.20 -1.76
CA PRO A 108 -5.98 12.40 -2.08
C PRO A 108 -6.92 13.49 -2.59
N THR A 109 -6.77 14.71 -2.10
CA THR A 109 -7.45 15.88 -2.68
C THR A 109 -6.82 16.18 -4.04
N GLU A 110 -7.64 16.35 -5.08
CA GLU A 110 -7.17 16.93 -6.34
C GLU A 110 -6.76 18.39 -6.05
N ASP A 111 -5.49 18.72 -6.28
CA ASP A 111 -5.02 20.12 -6.36
C ASP A 111 -5.46 20.77 -7.68
#